data_AF-A0A349H3M6-F1
#
_entry.id   AF-A0A349H3M6-F1
#
_cell.length_a   1.000
_cell.length_b   1.000
_cell.length_c   1.000
_cell.angle_alpha   90.00
_cell.angle_beta   90.00
_cell.angle_gamma   90.00
#
_symmetry.space_group_name_H-M   'P 1'
#
loop_
_entity.id
_entity.type
_entity.pdbx_description
1 polymer ?
#
loop_
_entity_poly.entity_id
_entity_poly.type
_entity_poly.pdbx_seq_one_letter_code
_entity_poly.pdbx_strand_id
1 'polypeptide(L)'
;GNGGCIGFYIRDPEITPPILKTGVWRFDATGQAVERFTPAQDCRAVYEGQFLSMRLHGQHVGLVPQRILATGGASVDMSLIRVMCDVFGTPVYVAEKSDSASLGAAYRALHGWLCARQGGFIPYSQVLVKAAPFKKVADPDPTAHGVYTAMLGRYAELEARVIKA
;
A
#
# COMPACT_ATOMS: atom_id res chain seq x y z
N GLY A 1 12.39 -9.00 -5.11
CA GLY A 1 11.26 -9.66 -4.44
C GLY A 1 11.42 -11.16 -4.49
N ASN A 2 10.77 -11.84 -3.55
CA ASN A 2 10.45 -13.28 -3.44
C ASN A 2 11.10 -14.30 -4.42
N GLY A 3 12.40 -14.23 -4.71
CA GLY A 3 13.04 -15.00 -5.79
C GLY A 3 12.42 -14.80 -7.18
N GLY A 4 11.67 -13.70 -7.39
CA GLY A 4 10.89 -13.47 -8.62
C GLY A 4 9.50 -14.14 -8.64
N CYS A 5 9.14 -14.95 -7.66
CA CYS A 5 7.81 -15.57 -7.57
C CYS A 5 6.71 -14.53 -7.33
N ILE A 6 5.61 -14.62 -8.08
CA ILE A 6 4.45 -13.73 -7.97
C ILE A 6 3.20 -14.56 -7.69
N GLY A 7 2.39 -14.13 -6.72
CA GLY A 7 1.13 -14.77 -6.39
C GLY A 7 -0.02 -13.78 -6.34
N PHE A 8 -1.21 -14.24 -6.74
CA PHE A 8 -2.47 -13.51 -6.68
C PHE A 8 -3.41 -14.30 -5.77
N TYR A 9 -3.86 -13.68 -4.67
CA TYR A 9 -4.72 -14.31 -3.65
C TYR A 9 -6.04 -13.56 -3.57
N ILE A 10 -6.90 -13.75 -4.57
CA ILE A 10 -8.17 -13.03 -4.70
C ILE A 10 -9.25 -13.83 -3.98
N ARG A 11 -9.54 -13.48 -2.72
CA ARG A 11 -10.56 -14.17 -1.91
C ARG A 11 -11.97 -13.67 -2.18
N ASP A 12 -12.07 -12.40 -2.52
CA ASP A 12 -13.29 -11.68 -2.86
C ASP A 12 -13.05 -10.90 -4.17
N PRO A 13 -14.09 -10.55 -4.93
CA PRO A 13 -13.94 -9.75 -6.14
C PRO A 13 -13.09 -8.49 -5.91
N GLU A 14 -12.04 -8.31 -6.72
CA GLU A 14 -11.16 -7.15 -6.67
C GLU A 14 -11.77 -6.00 -7.47
N ILE A 15 -11.59 -4.76 -6.98
CA ILE A 15 -12.13 -3.56 -7.61
C ILE A 15 -11.09 -2.94 -8.55
N THR A 16 -9.82 -2.93 -8.15
CA THR A 16 -8.73 -2.28 -8.90
C THR A 16 -7.57 -3.26 -9.15
N PRO A 17 -7.50 -3.89 -10.34
CA PRO A 17 -8.47 -3.81 -11.44
C PRO A 17 -9.69 -4.71 -11.14
N PRO A 18 -10.81 -4.59 -11.89
CA PRO A 18 -11.94 -5.48 -11.71
C PRO A 18 -11.54 -6.95 -11.98
N ILE A 19 -11.47 -7.76 -10.92
CA ILE A 19 -11.27 -9.21 -10.98
C ILE A 19 -12.44 -9.86 -10.26
N LEU A 20 -13.46 -10.27 -11.01
CA LEU A 20 -14.70 -10.83 -10.44
C LEU A 20 -14.53 -12.28 -9.95
N LYS A 21 -13.49 -12.97 -10.43
CA LYS A 21 -13.22 -14.35 -10.08
C LYS A 21 -12.33 -14.43 -8.85
N THR A 22 -12.71 -15.29 -7.92
CA THR A 22 -11.91 -15.62 -6.74
C THR A 22 -11.01 -16.82 -7.03
N GLY A 23 -9.84 -16.85 -6.40
CA GLY A 23 -8.87 -17.92 -6.60
C GLY A 23 -7.48 -17.57 -6.12
N VAL A 24 -6.59 -18.55 -6.22
CA VAL A 24 -5.18 -18.39 -5.95
C VAL A 24 -4.39 -18.81 -7.19
N TRP A 25 -3.59 -17.90 -7.71
CA TRP A 25 -2.69 -18.14 -8.84
C TRP A 25 -1.26 -17.87 -8.40
N ARG A 26 -0.36 -18.77 -8.78
CA ARG A 26 1.06 -18.70 -8.43
C ARG A 26 1.90 -18.86 -9.68
N PHE A 27 2.90 -17.99 -9.80
CA PHE A 27 3.82 -17.98 -10.93
C PHE A 27 5.26 -17.94 -10.43
N ASP A 28 6.10 -18.80 -10.98
CA ASP A 28 7.52 -18.82 -10.64
C ASP A 28 8.28 -17.62 -11.25
N ALA A 29 9.60 -17.59 -11.05
CA ALA A 29 10.48 -16.53 -11.55
C ALA A 29 10.48 -16.38 -13.08
N THR A 30 10.02 -17.39 -13.81
CA THR A 30 9.91 -17.40 -15.28
C THR A 30 8.51 -17.02 -15.78
N GLY A 31 7.54 -16.86 -14.87
CA GLY A 31 6.14 -16.57 -15.22
C GLY A 31 5.31 -17.82 -15.54
N GLN A 32 5.86 -19.02 -15.28
CA GLN A 32 5.14 -20.27 -15.45
C GLN A 32 4.23 -20.52 -14.24
N ALA A 33 3.01 -20.98 -14.49
CA ALA A 33 2.06 -21.31 -13.43
C ALA A 33 2.55 -22.52 -12.65
N VAL A 34 2.49 -22.44 -11.32
CA VAL A 34 2.87 -23.53 -10.42
C VAL A 34 1.75 -23.83 -9.43
N GLU A 35 1.63 -25.10 -9.01
CA GLU A 35 0.57 -25.50 -8.08
C GLU A 35 0.80 -24.92 -6.67
N ARG A 36 2.06 -24.92 -6.22
CA ARG A 36 2.42 -24.61 -4.83
C ARG A 36 3.67 -23.75 -4.74
N PHE A 37 3.66 -22.89 -3.73
CA PHE A 37 4.82 -22.20 -3.22
C PHE A 37 5.26 -22.85 -1.90
N THR A 38 6.48 -22.55 -1.47
CA THR A 38 6.85 -22.76 -0.07
C THR A 38 6.05 -21.80 0.82
N PRO A 39 5.83 -22.12 2.11
CA PRO A 39 5.11 -21.21 3.02
C PRO A 39 5.71 -19.80 3.08
N ALA A 40 7.05 -19.69 3.03
CA ALA A 40 7.73 -18.39 3.00
C ALA A 40 7.43 -17.60 1.72
N GLN A 41 7.38 -18.28 0.57
CA GLN A 41 7.02 -17.67 -0.70
C GLN A 41 5.56 -17.24 -0.74
N ASP A 42 4.64 -18.02 -0.19
CA ASP A 42 3.23 -17.61 -0.07
C ASP A 42 3.11 -16.34 0.79
N CYS A 43 3.72 -16.31 1.97
CA CYS A 43 3.70 -15.12 2.84
C CYS A 43 4.23 -13.87 2.15
N ARG A 44 5.36 -13.98 1.44
CA ARG A 44 5.94 -12.86 0.68
C ARG A 44 5.06 -12.45 -0.49
N ALA A 45 4.49 -13.41 -1.22
CA ALA A 45 3.65 -13.12 -2.38
C ALA A 45 2.38 -12.35 -2.01
N VAL A 46 1.79 -12.62 -0.84
CA VAL A 46 0.63 -11.86 -0.33
C VAL A 46 0.97 -10.38 -0.16
N TYR A 47 2.07 -10.06 0.53
CA TYR A 47 2.45 -8.66 0.76
C TYR A 47 2.99 -7.97 -0.48
N GLU A 48 3.90 -8.63 -1.20
CA GLU A 48 4.50 -8.06 -2.41
C GLU A 48 3.44 -7.82 -3.49
N GLY A 49 2.53 -8.76 -3.70
CA GLY A 49 1.45 -8.65 -4.68
C GLY A 49 0.53 -7.47 -4.40
N GLN A 50 0.16 -7.23 -3.14
CA GLN A 50 -0.69 -6.11 -2.76
C GLN A 50 -0.04 -4.76 -3.12
N PHE A 51 1.22 -4.56 -2.74
CA PHE A 51 1.91 -3.29 -3.00
C PHE A 51 2.29 -3.11 -4.46
N LEU A 52 2.58 -4.20 -5.20
CA LEU A 52 2.79 -4.15 -6.64
C LEU A 52 1.52 -3.74 -7.38
N SER A 53 0.37 -4.31 -7.02
CA SER A 53 -0.95 -3.87 -7.54
C SER A 53 -1.19 -2.39 -7.26
N MET A 54 -1.06 -1.96 -6.00
CA MET A 54 -1.26 -0.56 -5.61
C MET A 54 -0.33 0.39 -6.37
N ARG A 55 0.94 0.03 -6.55
CA ARG A 55 1.91 0.83 -7.30
C ARG A 55 1.54 0.89 -8.78
N LEU A 56 1.29 -0.26 -9.40
CA LEU A 56 0.95 -0.37 -10.83
C LEU A 56 -0.29 0.48 -11.17
N HIS A 57 -1.39 0.25 -10.46
CA HIS A 57 -2.66 0.93 -10.75
C HIS A 57 -2.67 2.38 -10.27
N GLY A 58 -1.96 2.69 -9.19
CA GLY A 58 -1.75 4.07 -8.74
C GLY A 58 -1.03 4.91 -9.78
N GLN A 59 -0.02 4.36 -10.46
CA GLN A 59 0.70 5.06 -11.53
C GLN A 59 -0.22 5.37 -12.73
N HIS A 60 -1.14 4.47 -13.08
CA HIS A 60 -2.10 4.70 -14.17
C HIS A 60 -3.06 5.89 -13.92
N VAL A 61 -3.29 6.24 -12.65
CA VAL A 61 -4.09 7.43 -12.26
C VAL A 61 -3.23 8.64 -11.89
N GLY A 62 -1.92 8.60 -12.18
CA GLY A 62 -1.00 9.72 -11.98
C GLY A 62 -0.45 9.88 -10.56
N LEU A 63 -0.57 8.86 -9.70
CA LEU A 63 0.01 8.91 -8.36
C LEU A 63 1.53 8.69 -8.41
N VAL A 64 2.27 9.71 -8.00
CA VAL A 64 3.72 9.65 -7.76
C VAL A 64 3.97 10.04 -6.30
N PRO A 65 4.02 9.07 -5.37
CA PRO A 65 4.16 9.37 -3.95
C PRO A 65 5.56 9.92 -3.65
N GLN A 66 5.63 10.98 -2.84
CA GLN A 66 6.90 11.49 -2.27
C GLN A 66 7.14 10.97 -0.84
N ARG A 67 6.08 10.53 -0.17
CA ARG A 67 6.08 9.89 1.14
C ARG A 67 4.82 9.05 1.26
N ILE A 68 4.89 7.98 2.05
CA ILE A 68 3.73 7.15 2.40
C ILE A 68 3.40 7.37 3.87
N LEU A 69 2.14 7.65 4.16
CA LEU A 69 1.62 7.71 5.53
C LEU A 69 0.89 6.40 5.82
N ALA A 70 1.56 5.47 6.49
CA ALA A 70 0.96 4.23 6.95
C ALA A 70 0.11 4.47 8.20
N THR A 71 -1.16 4.11 8.11
CA THR A 71 -2.15 4.24 9.19
C THR A 71 -2.92 2.94 9.38
N GLY A 72 -3.61 2.79 10.51
CA GLY A 72 -4.40 1.59 10.82
C GLY A 72 -3.54 0.47 11.41
N GLY A 73 -4.14 -0.71 11.65
CA GLY A 73 -3.49 -1.80 12.39
C GLY A 73 -2.19 -2.31 11.76
N ALA A 74 -2.08 -2.30 10.43
CA ALA A 74 -0.87 -2.77 9.73
C ALA A 74 0.35 -1.84 9.91
N SER A 75 0.17 -0.61 10.42
CA SER A 75 1.28 0.33 10.61
C SER A 75 2.23 -0.04 11.76
N VAL A 76 1.97 -1.14 12.48
CA VAL A 76 2.87 -1.66 13.53
C VAL A 76 3.77 -2.79 13.02
N ASP A 77 3.48 -3.37 11.85
CA ASP A 77 4.28 -4.43 11.25
C ASP A 77 5.42 -3.84 10.40
N MET A 78 6.62 -3.84 10.96
CA MET A 78 7.82 -3.32 10.29
C MET A 78 8.23 -4.13 9.06
N SER A 79 7.89 -5.42 8.99
CA SER A 79 8.18 -6.25 7.83
C SER A 79 7.31 -5.83 6.65
N LEU A 80 6.02 -5.58 6.90
CA LEU A 80 5.08 -5.06 5.90
C LEU A 80 5.46 -3.64 5.47
N ILE A 81 5.79 -2.76 6.42
CA ILE A 81 6.30 -1.40 6.13
C ILE A 81 7.52 -1.46 5.23
N ARG A 82 8.44 -2.40 5.48
CA ARG A 82 9.66 -2.51 4.69
C ARG A 82 9.36 -2.88 3.24
N VAL A 83 8.52 -3.89 3.02
CA VAL A 83 8.12 -4.29 1.66
C VAL A 83 7.42 -3.14 0.94
N MET A 84 6.49 -2.44 1.60
CA MET A 84 5.83 -1.27 1.03
C MET A 84 6.82 -0.17 0.64
N CYS A 85 7.74 0.17 1.56
CA CYS A 85 8.78 1.19 1.34
C CYS A 85 9.61 0.88 0.09
N ASP A 86 10.10 -0.36 -0.02
CA ASP A 86 10.96 -0.80 -1.12
C ASP A 86 10.17 -0.91 -2.44
N VAL A 87 8.93 -1.42 -2.42
CA VAL A 87 8.08 -1.51 -3.62
C VAL A 87 7.81 -0.13 -4.20
N PHE A 88 7.44 0.85 -3.37
CA PHE A 88 7.16 2.22 -3.82
C PHE A 88 8.41 3.07 -4.03
N GLY A 89 9.55 2.70 -3.45
CA GLY A 89 10.79 3.49 -3.52
C GLY A 89 10.67 4.82 -2.81
N THR A 90 9.88 4.87 -1.74
CA THR A 90 9.46 6.13 -1.09
C THR A 90 9.46 5.95 0.43
N PRO A 91 9.95 6.93 1.21
CA PRO A 91 9.97 6.82 2.66
C PRO A 91 8.58 6.65 3.28
N VAL A 92 8.50 5.81 4.31
CA VAL A 92 7.26 5.50 5.03
C VAL A 92 7.26 6.17 6.41
N TYR A 93 6.14 6.78 6.74
CA TYR A 93 5.89 7.41 8.02
C TYR A 93 4.66 6.80 8.67
N VAL A 94 4.64 6.72 10.00
CA VAL A 94 3.51 6.22 10.78
C VAL A 94 3.04 7.27 11.77
N ALA A 95 1.73 7.30 12.02
CA ALA A 95 1.18 8.08 13.12
C ALA A 95 1.48 7.37 14.45
N GLU A 96 1.60 8.14 15.53
CA GLU A 96 1.77 7.60 16.87
C GLU A 96 0.54 6.82 17.37
N LYS A 97 -0.65 7.12 16.82
CA LYS A 97 -1.90 6.41 17.11
C LYS A 97 -2.41 5.70 15.87
N SER A 98 -2.82 4.44 16.02
CA SER A 98 -3.38 3.61 14.96
C SER A 98 -4.78 4.05 14.51
N ASP A 99 -5.54 4.73 15.38
CA ASP A 99 -6.96 5.06 15.19
C ASP A 99 -7.17 6.35 14.38
N SER A 100 -6.63 6.37 13.16
CA SER A 100 -6.63 7.52 12.25
C SER A 100 -8.03 8.07 11.96
N ALA A 101 -9.04 7.20 11.81
CA ALA A 101 -10.42 7.59 11.53
C ALA A 101 -11.03 8.40 12.70
N SER A 102 -10.94 7.86 13.93
CA SER A 102 -11.44 8.53 15.14
C SER A 102 -10.72 9.84 15.41
N LEU A 103 -9.40 9.88 15.21
CA LEU A 103 -8.62 11.10 15.34
C LEU A 103 -9.01 12.15 14.29
N GLY A 104 -9.24 11.73 13.04
CA GLY A 104 -9.74 12.60 11.98
C GLY A 104 -11.10 13.21 12.30
N ALA A 105 -12.04 12.41 12.84
CA ALA A 105 -13.34 12.90 13.30
C ALA A 105 -13.20 13.94 14.41
N ALA A 106 -12.32 13.70 15.39
CA ALA A 106 -12.04 14.66 16.45
C ALA A 106 -11.47 15.99 15.91
N TYR A 107 -10.55 15.94 14.93
CA TYR A 107 -10.04 17.16 14.29
C TYR A 107 -11.12 17.92 13.51
N ARG A 108 -12.05 17.22 12.86
CA ARG A 108 -13.21 17.86 12.21
C ARG A 108 -14.17 18.51 13.20
N ALA A 109 -14.43 17.87 14.34
CA ALA A 109 -15.24 18.46 15.41
C ALA A 109 -14.58 19.71 15.98
N LEU A 110 -13.26 19.67 16.24
CA LEU A 110 -12.49 20.82 16.67
C LEU A 110 -12.53 21.96 15.65
N HIS A 111 -12.42 21.65 14.36
CA HIS A 111 -12.55 22.64 13.28
C HIS A 111 -13.90 23.36 13.31
N GLY A 112 -14.99 22.61 13.42
CA GLY A 112 -16.34 23.18 13.52
C GLY A 112 -16.51 24.10 14.74
N TRP A 113 -16.00 23.68 15.90
CA TRP A 113 -16.04 24.48 17.12
C TRP A 113 -15.24 25.79 16.99
N LEU A 114 -14.05 25.75 16.38
CA LEU A 114 -13.23 26.94 16.16
C LEU A 114 -13.89 27.92 15.16
N CYS A 115 -14.48 27.41 14.07
CA CYS A 115 -15.22 28.25 13.13
C CYS A 115 -16.40 28.96 13.83
N ALA A 116 -17.18 28.22 14.63
CA ALA A 116 -18.30 28.78 15.37
C ALA A 116 -17.83 29.86 16.38
N ARG A 117 -16.73 29.61 17.09
CA ARG A 117 -16.16 30.55 18.06
C ARG A 117 -15.61 31.82 17.42
N GLN A 118 -15.04 31.73 16.22
CA GLN A 118 -14.53 32.90 15.48
C GLN A 118 -15.60 33.60 14.63
N GLY A 119 -16.81 33.05 14.53
CA GLY A 119 -17.89 33.60 13.72
C GLY A 119 -17.65 33.49 12.21
N GLY A 120 -16.80 32.55 11.77
CA GLY A 120 -16.41 32.44 10.37
C GLY A 120 -15.55 31.22 10.07
N PHE A 121 -15.31 30.95 8.79
CA PHE A 121 -14.47 29.84 8.35
C PHE A 121 -13.01 30.08 8.73
N ILE A 122 -12.38 29.09 9.37
CA ILE A 122 -10.93 29.03 9.51
C ILE A 122 -10.35 27.94 8.59
N PRO A 123 -9.17 28.13 7.97
CA PRO A 123 -8.51 27.08 7.21
C PRO A 123 -8.22 25.84 8.06
N TYR A 124 -8.53 24.64 7.56
CA TYR A 124 -8.36 23.39 8.30
C TYR A 124 -6.90 23.14 8.72
N SER A 125 -5.93 23.59 7.93
CA SER A 125 -4.51 23.52 8.27
C SER A 125 -4.16 24.19 9.61
N GLN A 126 -4.88 25.24 10.00
CA GLN A 126 -4.68 25.92 11.28
C GLN A 126 -5.11 25.06 12.47
N VAL A 127 -6.06 24.14 12.26
CA VAL A 127 -6.50 23.17 13.28
C VAL A 127 -5.41 22.12 13.54
N LEU A 128 -4.65 21.77 12.49
CA LEU A 128 -3.65 20.71 12.54
C LEU A 128 -2.26 21.17 13.00
N VAL A 129 -2.06 22.45 13.31
CA VAL A 129 -0.75 22.98 13.77
C VAL A 129 -0.25 22.26 15.03
N LYS A 130 -1.18 21.81 15.88
CA LYS A 130 -0.88 21.04 17.10
C LYS A 130 -1.07 19.53 16.93
N ALA A 131 -1.31 19.05 15.70
CA ALA A 131 -1.45 17.62 15.45
C ALA A 131 -0.12 16.90 15.70
N ALA A 132 -0.19 15.67 16.20
CA ALA A 132 1.01 14.87 16.40
C ALA A 132 1.68 14.60 15.05
N PRO A 133 3.02 14.75 14.95
CA PRO A 133 3.72 14.52 13.71
C PRO A 133 3.73 13.03 13.36
N PHE A 134 3.76 12.74 12.07
CA PHE A 134 4.10 11.41 11.59
C PHE A 134 5.60 11.16 11.76
N LYS A 135 5.96 9.99 12.27
CA LYS A 135 7.36 9.59 12.49
C LYS A 135 7.83 8.77 11.28
N LYS A 136 8.97 9.13 10.69
CA LYS A 136 9.58 8.33 9.63
C LYS A 136 10.10 7.03 10.25
N VAL A 137 9.74 5.89 9.66
CA VAL A 137 10.10 4.56 10.18
C VAL A 137 10.87 3.70 9.19
N ALA A 138 10.85 4.06 7.90
CA ALA A 138 11.64 3.37 6.90
C ALA A 138 12.05 4.33 5.77
N ASP A 139 13.27 4.13 5.27
CA ASP A 139 13.77 4.67 4.01
C ASP A 139 13.91 3.51 3.00
N PRO A 140 13.63 3.71 1.71
CA PRO A 140 13.66 2.64 0.72
C PRO A 140 15.09 2.16 0.48
N ASP A 141 15.28 0.86 0.25
CA ASP A 141 16.52 0.36 -0.35
C ASP A 141 16.46 0.50 -1.89
N PRO A 142 17.35 1.30 -2.51
CA PRO A 142 17.37 1.49 -3.95
C PRO A 142 17.54 0.20 -4.74
N THR A 143 18.28 -0.78 -4.19
CA THR A 143 18.52 -2.08 -4.82
C THR A 143 17.21 -2.87 -4.85
N ALA A 144 16.54 -3.00 -3.70
CA ALA A 144 15.26 -3.67 -3.59
C ALA A 144 14.19 -2.97 -4.47
N HIS A 145 14.16 -1.64 -4.49
CA HIS A 145 13.29 -0.87 -5.35
C HIS A 145 13.53 -1.12 -6.83
N GLY A 146 14.79 -1.22 -7.26
CA GLY A 146 15.16 -1.59 -8.62
C GLY A 146 14.60 -2.97 -9.00
N VAL A 147 14.70 -3.94 -8.10
CA VAL A 147 14.12 -5.29 -8.31
C VAL A 147 12.61 -5.22 -8.47
N TYR A 148 11.89 -4.52 -7.58
CA TYR A 148 10.42 -4.40 -7.68
C TYR A 148 9.98 -3.62 -8.92
N THR A 149 10.74 -2.61 -9.33
CA THR A 149 10.48 -1.86 -10.55
C THR A 149 10.57 -2.74 -11.79
N ALA A 150 11.60 -3.59 -11.87
CA ALA A 150 11.73 -4.57 -12.95
C ALA A 150 10.61 -5.63 -12.94
N MET A 151 10.03 -5.93 -11.76
CA MET A 151 8.93 -6.90 -11.63
C MET A 151 7.58 -6.36 -12.13
N LEU A 152 7.35 -5.04 -12.20
CA LEU A 152 6.04 -4.46 -12.52
C LEU A 152 5.50 -4.88 -13.89
N GLY A 153 6.35 -4.92 -14.92
CA GLY A 153 5.94 -5.33 -16.26
C GLY A 153 5.40 -6.76 -16.27
N ARG A 154 6.16 -7.70 -15.66
CA ARG A 154 5.72 -9.09 -15.53
C ARG A 154 4.49 -9.22 -14.63
N TYR A 155 4.40 -8.44 -13.56
CA TYR A 155 3.21 -8.44 -12.71
C TYR A 155 1.95 -8.09 -13.51
N ALA A 156 1.99 -7.03 -14.33
CA ALA A 156 0.88 -6.61 -15.18
C ALA A 156 0.48 -7.69 -16.20
N GLU A 157 1.45 -8.34 -16.85
CA GLU A 157 1.20 -9.44 -17.78
C GLU A 157 0.53 -10.64 -17.11
N LEU A 158 0.97 -11.01 -15.91
CA LEU A 158 0.40 -12.11 -15.14
C LEU A 158 -1.00 -11.76 -14.60
N GLU A 159 -1.20 -10.52 -14.15
CA GLU A 159 -2.51 -10.03 -13.71
C GLU A 159 -3.53 -10.08 -14.86
N ALA A 160 -3.13 -9.70 -16.08
CA ALA A 160 -3.96 -9.80 -17.28
C ALA A 160 -4.35 -11.25 -17.63
N ARG A 161 -3.52 -12.24 -17.26
CA ARG A 161 -3.87 -13.67 -17.40
C ARG A 161 -4.88 -14.09 -16.33
N VAL A 162 -4.73 -13.61 -15.10
CA VAL A 162 -5.67 -13.89 -13.99
C VAL A 162 -7.06 -13.32 -14.29
N ILE A 163 -7.15 -12.10 -14.82
CA ILE A 163 -8.42 -11.48 -15.23
C ILE A 163 -9.19 -12.33 -16.26
N LYS A 164 -8.46 -13.02 -17.16
CA LYS A 164 -9.05 -13.83 -18.23
C LYS A 164 -9.32 -15.29 -17.84
N ALA A 165 -8.78 -15.75 -16.69
CA ALA A 165 -8.79 -17.16 -16.28
C ALA A 165 -10.15 -17.60 -15.75
#